data_AF-A0A9Q4HB01-F1
#
_entry.id   AF-A0A9Q4HB01-F1
#
_cell.length_a   1.000
_cell.length_b   1.000
_cell.length_c   1.000
_cell.angle_alpha   90.00
_cell.angle_beta   90.00
_cell.angle_gamma   90.00
#
_symmetry.space_group_name_H-M   'P 1'
#
loop_
_entity.id
_entity.type
_entity.pdbx_description
1 polymer ?
#
loop_
_entity_poly.entity_id
_entity_poly.type
_entity_poly.pdbx_seq_one_letter_code
_entity_poly.pdbx_strand_id
1 'polypeptide(L)'
;DEVAERIYRFQEVESVYLMSGVYDLSVVIRGNSMSDVARFVSDKLSTLDSVVSTTTHFILKKYKHDGKVFETGDDDKRIVVSP
;
A
#
# COMPACT_ATOMS: atom_id res chain seq x y z
N ASP A 1 -6.43 10.36 -16.14
CA ASP A 1 -7.18 9.28 -15.45
C ASP A 1 -6.90 7.88 -16.00
N GLU A 2 -6.72 7.69 -17.31
CA GLU A 2 -6.48 6.37 -17.92
C GLU A 2 -5.35 5.56 -17.25
N VAL A 3 -4.26 6.19 -16.83
CA VAL A 3 -3.16 5.48 -16.15
C VAL A 3 -3.59 4.92 -14.78
N ALA A 4 -4.39 5.68 -14.01
CA ALA A 4 -4.93 5.19 -12.74
C ALA A 4 -5.90 4.03 -12.99
N GLU A 5 -6.69 4.09 -14.07
CA GLU A 5 -7.58 3.00 -14.47
C GLU A 5 -6.87 1.72 -14.85
N ARG A 6 -5.69 1.84 -15.46
CA ARG A 6 -4.87 0.69 -15.78
C ARG A 6 -4.20 0.12 -14.54
N ILE A 7 -3.75 0.99 -13.63
CA ILE A 7 -3.03 0.59 -12.42
C ILE A 7 -3.96 -0.13 -11.44
N TYR A 8 -5.17 0.38 -11.14
CA TYR A 8 -6.05 -0.28 -10.15
C TYR A 8 -6.54 -1.66 -10.57
N ARG A 9 -6.38 -2.05 -11.85
CA ARG A 9 -6.79 -3.37 -12.37
C ARG A 9 -5.80 -4.48 -12.02
N PHE A 10 -4.58 -4.13 -11.60
CA PHE A 10 -3.61 -5.13 -11.14
C PHE A 10 -4.02 -5.69 -9.79
N GLN A 11 -3.97 -7.00 -9.64
CA GLN A 11 -4.38 -7.67 -8.40
C GLN A 11 -3.44 -7.34 -7.22
N GLU A 12 -2.20 -6.99 -7.52
CA GLU A 12 -1.21 -6.58 -6.54
C GLU A 12 -1.48 -5.19 -5.96
N VAL A 13 -2.35 -4.39 -6.59
CA VAL A 13 -2.67 -3.02 -6.17
C VAL A 13 -3.81 -3.04 -5.16
N GLU A 14 -3.54 -2.56 -3.96
CA GLU A 14 -4.50 -2.45 -2.85
C GLU A 14 -5.27 -1.12 -2.94
N SER A 15 -4.56 -0.03 -3.25
CA SER A 15 -5.19 1.29 -3.40
C SER A 15 -4.37 2.23 -4.28
N VAL A 16 -5.08 3.18 -4.91
CA VAL A 16 -4.50 4.24 -5.74
C VAL A 16 -5.07 5.57 -5.26
N TYR A 17 -4.20 6.55 -5.04
CA TYR A 17 -4.56 7.89 -4.59
C TYR A 17 -3.98 8.93 -5.54
N LEU A 18 -4.80 9.91 -5.92
CA LEU A 18 -4.33 11.13 -6.58
C LEU A 18 -3.79 12.10 -5.52
N MET A 19 -2.59 12.61 -5.75
CA MET A 19 -1.86 13.43 -4.80
C MET A 19 -1.64 14.83 -5.38
N SER A 20 -1.73 15.85 -4.54
CA SER A 20 -1.39 17.24 -4.91
C SER A 20 0.11 17.56 -4.78
N GLY A 21 0.95 16.55 -4.50
CA GLY A 21 2.34 16.70 -4.07
C GLY A 21 3.36 16.59 -5.21
N VAL A 22 4.53 16.03 -4.87
CA VAL A 22 5.68 15.85 -5.78
C VAL A 22 5.50 14.75 -6.84
N TYR A 23 4.44 13.96 -6.71
CA TYR A 23 4.03 12.94 -7.68
C TYR A 23 2.51 12.96 -7.78
N ASP A 24 1.98 12.59 -8.95
CA ASP A 24 0.53 12.62 -9.19
C ASP A 24 -0.20 11.45 -8.53
N LEU A 25 0.40 10.25 -8.51
CA LEU A 25 -0.24 9.04 -8.03
C LEU A 25 0.56 8.34 -6.93
N SER A 26 -0.11 8.06 -5.80
CA SER A 26 0.37 7.13 -4.78
C SER A 26 -0.30 5.77 -4.97
N VAL A 27 0.50 4.72 -5.16
CA VAL A 27 -0.03 3.36 -5.34
C VAL A 27 0.46 2.50 -4.17
N VAL A 28 -0.47 1.89 -3.45
CA VAL A 28 -0.17 0.91 -2.41
C VAL A 28 -0.31 -0.47 -3.02
N ILE A 29 0.79 -1.24 -2.98
CA ILE A 29 0.83 -2.60 -3.51
C ILE A 29 1.19 -3.59 -2.42
N ARG A 30 0.67 -4.81 -2.55
CA ARG A 30 0.94 -5.94 -1.66
C ARG A 30 1.67 -7.03 -2.42
N GLY A 31 2.83 -7.42 -1.94
CA GLY A 31 3.63 -8.53 -2.46
C GLY A 31 4.05 -9.50 -1.37
N ASN A 32 4.36 -10.74 -1.75
CA ASN A 32 4.81 -11.77 -0.82
C ASN A 32 6.31 -11.63 -0.48
N SER A 33 7.10 -11.09 -1.42
CA SER A 33 8.51 -10.82 -1.23
C SER A 33 8.91 -9.46 -1.80
N MET A 34 10.03 -8.93 -1.33
CA MET A 34 10.60 -7.69 -1.86
C MET A 34 10.95 -7.81 -3.35
N SER A 35 11.38 -8.99 -3.79
CA SER A 35 11.67 -9.30 -5.19
C SER A 35 10.41 -9.22 -6.06
N ASP A 36 9.26 -9.69 -5.56
CA ASP A 36 7.99 -9.63 -6.30
C ASP A 36 7.54 -8.18 -6.47
N VAL A 37 7.65 -7.38 -5.41
CA VAL A 37 7.35 -5.94 -5.43
C VAL A 37 8.24 -5.21 -6.43
N ALA A 38 9.56 -5.48 -6.40
CA ALA A 38 10.51 -4.85 -7.32
C ALA A 38 10.23 -5.22 -8.78
N ARG A 39 9.94 -6.50 -9.06
CA ARG A 39 9.56 -6.96 -10.40
C ARG A 39 8.26 -6.32 -10.87
N PHE A 40 7.25 -6.23 -10.01
CA PHE A 40 5.99 -5.56 -10.35
C PHE A 40 6.22 -4.09 -10.75
N VAL A 41 7.01 -3.36 -9.97
CA VAL A 41 7.33 -1.95 -10.26
C VAL A 41 8.11 -1.82 -11.57
N SER A 42 9.14 -2.64 -11.76
CA SER A 42 10.00 -2.62 -12.95
C SER A 42 9.23 -3.01 -14.22
N ASP A 43 8.50 -4.13 -14.18
CA ASP A 43 7.96 -4.78 -15.37
C ASP A 43 6.56 -4.28 -15.74
N LYS A 44 5.77 -3.80 -14.76
CA LYS A 44 4.37 -3.41 -14.98
C LYS A 44 4.10 -1.93 -14.81
N LEU A 45 4.68 -1.27 -13.79
CA LEU A 45 4.41 0.16 -13.54
C LEU A 45 5.33 1.07 -14.37
N SER A 46 6.64 0.81 -14.33
CA SER A 46 7.64 1.66 -14.98
C SER A 46 7.65 1.53 -16.51
N THR A 47 7.04 0.45 -17.04
CA THR A 47 6.89 0.20 -18.48
C THR A 47 5.69 0.90 -19.10
N LEU A 48 4.83 1.55 -18.30
CA LEU A 48 3.73 2.33 -18.83
C LEU A 48 4.27 3.64 -19.40
N ASP A 49 4.01 3.92 -20.68
CA ASP A 49 4.51 5.13 -21.36
C ASP A 49 4.12 6.45 -20.67
N SER A 50 3.01 6.43 -19.92
CA SER A 50 2.53 7.60 -19.14
C SER A 50 3.26 7.79 -17.80
N VAL A 51 4.12 6.86 -17.39
CA VAL A 51 4.85 6.90 -16.12
C VAL A 51 6.25 7.45 -16.36
N VAL A 52 6.50 8.66 -15.88
CA VAL A 52 7.80 9.35 -16.05
C VAL A 52 8.84 8.84 -15.04
N SER A 53 8.41 8.54 -13.81
CA SER A 53 9.29 8.08 -12.75
C SER A 53 8.51 7.33 -11.68
N THR A 54 9.16 6.38 -11.02
CA THR A 54 8.62 5.62 -9.90
C THR A 54 9.55 5.72 -8.70
N THR A 55 8.99 5.99 -7.51
CA THR A 55 9.73 5.93 -6.25
C THR A 55 9.02 4.99 -5.28
N THR A 56 9.72 3.98 -4.79
CA THR A 56 9.16 2.95 -3.91
C THR A 56 9.48 3.24 -2.45
N HIS A 57 8.44 3.23 -1.61
CA HIS A 57 8.57 3.34 -0.15
C HIS A 57 7.92 2.11 0.51
N PHE A 58 8.51 1.64 1.60
CA PHE A 58 7.98 0.52 2.38
C PHE A 58 7.30 1.02 3.65
N ILE A 59 6.06 0.58 3.87
CA ILE A 59 5.34 0.83 5.12
C ILE A 59 5.89 -0.13 6.18
N LEU A 60 6.71 0.38 7.10
CA LEU A 60 7.30 -0.42 8.18
C LEU A 60 6.29 -0.69 9.31
N LYS A 61 5.49 0.31 9.67
CA LYS A 61 4.47 0.21 10.71
C LYS A 61 3.27 1.08 10.36
N LYS A 62 2.08 0.48 10.37
CA LYS A 62 0.80 1.21 10.30
C LYS A 62 0.41 1.58 11.73
N TYR A 63 0.38 2.87 12.06
CA TYR A 63 -0.11 3.34 13.37
C TYR A 63 -1.62 3.55 13.39
N LYS A 64 -2.19 3.93 12.24
CA LYS A 64 -3.63 4.15 12.04
C LYS A 64 -3.97 3.87 10.57
N HIS A 65 -5.11 3.25 10.30
CA HIS A 65 -5.64 3.02 8.95
C HIS A 65 -7.17 3.03 9.00
N ASP A 66 -7.81 3.63 8.01
CA ASP A 66 -9.27 3.74 7.91
C ASP A 66 -9.96 4.19 9.20
N GLY A 67 -9.39 5.21 9.84
CA GLY A 67 -9.91 5.76 11.10
C GLY A 67 -9.59 4.93 12.36
N LYS A 68 -9.11 3.70 12.23
CA LYS A 68 -8.77 2.80 13.36
C LYS A 68 -7.30 2.88 13.73
N VAL A 69 -7.01 3.06 15.02
CA VAL A 69 -5.65 3.05 15.56
C VAL A 69 -5.23 1.60 15.83
N PHE A 70 -4.04 1.22 15.38
CA PHE A 70 -3.45 -0.08 15.71
C PHE A 70 -2.65 0.11 17.01
N GLU A 71 -3.33 -0.08 18.14
CA GLU A 71 -2.67 -0.05 19.45
C GLU A 71 -1.70 -1.23 19.58
N THR A 72 -0.52 -0.96 20.15
CA THR A 72 0.46 -1.98 20.55
C THR A 72 0.39 -2.20 22.07
N GLY A 73 -0.82 -2.08 22.63
CA GLY A 73 -1.10 -2.27 24.05
C GLY A 73 -1.71 -3.65 24.25
N ASP A 74 -1.06 -4.43 25.08
CA ASP A 74 -1.57 -5.68 25.63
C ASP A 74 -2.81 -5.37 26.48
N ASP A 75 -3.99 -5.36 25.87
CA ASP A 75 -5.21 -5.60 26.64
C ASP A 75 -5.14 -7.07 27.05
N ASP A 76 -4.63 -7.32 28.26
CA ASP A 76 -4.72 -8.61 28.94
C ASP A 76 -6.22 -9.00 29.01
N LYS A 77 -6.70 -9.70 27.98
CA LYS A 77 -8.07 -10.23 27.89
C LYS A 77 -8.26 -11.42 28.82
N ARG A 78 -7.68 -11.39 30.03
CA ARG A 78 -8.03 -12.32 31.10
C ARG A 78 -9.47 -12.03 31.50
N ILE A 79 -10.33 -12.93 31.05
CA ILE A 79 -11.70 -13.04 31.52
C ILE A 79 -11.62 -13.28 33.03
N VAL A 80 -12.13 -12.34 33.83
CA VAL A 80 -12.41 -12.59 35.25
C VAL A 80 -13.61 -13.52 35.32
N VAL A 81 -13.34 -14.83 35.42
CA VAL A 81 -14.37 -15.80 35.81
C VAL A 81 -14.66 -15.54 37.29
N SER A 82 -15.83 -14.98 37.58
CA SER A 82 -16.34 -14.88 38.95
C SER A 82 -17.19 -16.13 39.28
N PRO A 83 -17.26 -16.55 40.56
CA PRO A 83 -17.77 -17.86 40.98
C PRO A 83 -19.26 -18.08 40.72
#